data_AF-A0A0Q9QKV7-F1
#
_entry.id   AF-A0A0Q9QKV7-F1
#
_cell.length_a   1.000
_cell.length_b   1.000
_cell.length_c   1.000
_cell.angle_alpha   90.00
_cell.angle_beta   90.00
_cell.angle_gamma   90.00
#
_symmetry.space_group_name_H-M   'P 1'
#
loop_
_entity.id
_entity.type
_entity.pdbx_description
1 polymer ?
#
loop_
_entity_poly.entity_id
_entity_poly.type
_entity_poly.pdbx_seq_one_letter_code
_entity_poly.pdbx_strand_id
1 'polypeptide(L)'
;MEVPMTEYDASPPETQARRFTVAADGTTHGDDGADGRLAASLRYACRVAGQLEFLTGAGDLEWVSTVSSTAVTARVGWSDAREVTLSAEVETGQARAPKEFTVVGGADVHAALGHCMQRVRQMLGTHWSAVITGDKRVVAAAVPQSGSAVLDAMAALPEVGVRALAVLGALEEPYRETCVLLDYTHGTMLVAAVGDHALYAFADKLDPQVVAEIVDEVRAVLAPGDVARADTIATGETRVDPLGTDPAAASAPVSAPASTALPAQQAGMRFRAAQPREPRTSRWGRRGG
;
A
#
# COMPACT_ATOMS: atom_id res chain seq x y z
N MET A 1 58.77 -28.44 27.48
CA MET A 1 58.42 -28.78 26.09
C MET A 1 56.94 -28.45 25.96
N GLU A 2 56.66 -27.18 25.67
CA GLU A 2 55.29 -26.65 25.58
C GLU A 2 54.74 -26.98 24.19
N VAL A 3 53.57 -27.62 24.17
CA VAL A 3 52.84 -27.91 22.93
C VAL A 3 52.04 -26.65 22.60
N PRO A 4 52.25 -26.01 21.44
CA PRO A 4 51.47 -24.84 21.06
C PRO A 4 50.02 -25.27 20.81
N MET A 5 49.09 -24.70 21.58
CA MET A 5 47.66 -24.75 21.28
C MET A 5 47.43 -23.96 20.00
N THR A 6 47.17 -24.66 18.91
CA THR A 6 46.57 -24.09 17.70
C THR A 6 45.19 -23.54 18.07
N GLU A 7 45.07 -22.22 18.14
CA GLU A 7 43.78 -21.52 18.08
C GLU A 7 43.02 -22.02 16.86
N TYR A 8 41.90 -22.69 17.12
CA TYR A 8 40.98 -23.12 16.09
C TYR A 8 40.19 -21.87 15.69
N ASP A 9 40.63 -21.20 14.63
CA ASP A 9 39.93 -20.06 14.03
C ASP A 9 38.67 -20.57 13.33
N ALA A 10 37.64 -20.86 14.13
CA ALA A 10 36.31 -21.24 13.67
C ALA A 10 35.60 -19.98 13.17
N SER A 11 36.00 -19.50 12.00
CA SER A 11 35.20 -18.54 11.25
C SER A 11 33.79 -19.12 11.07
N PRO A 12 32.72 -18.40 11.45
CA PRO A 12 31.37 -18.90 11.29
C PRO A 12 31.13 -19.21 9.80
N PRO A 13 30.38 -20.28 9.49
CA PRO A 13 30.13 -20.65 8.11
C PRO A 13 29.45 -19.48 7.38
N GLU A 14 30.11 -19.02 6.31
CA GLU A 14 29.58 -18.01 5.41
C GLU A 14 28.21 -18.49 4.90
N THR A 15 27.16 -17.76 5.24
CA THR A 15 25.79 -18.17 4.87
C THR A 15 25.61 -17.87 3.39
N GLN A 16 25.64 -18.90 2.55
CA GLN A 16 25.59 -18.75 1.11
C GLN A 16 24.24 -18.19 0.66
N ALA A 17 24.26 -17.07 -0.05
CA ALA A 17 23.07 -16.48 -0.65
C ALA A 17 22.48 -17.43 -1.71
N ARG A 18 21.16 -17.64 -1.63
CA ARG A 18 20.39 -18.47 -2.56
C ARG A 18 19.84 -17.61 -3.67
N ARG A 19 19.78 -18.13 -4.90
CA ARG A 19 19.36 -17.35 -6.08
C ARG A 19 18.38 -18.15 -6.92
N PHE A 20 17.35 -17.45 -7.39
CA PHE A 20 16.37 -18.01 -8.32
C PHE A 20 15.86 -16.96 -9.30
N THR A 21 15.33 -17.41 -10.42
CA THR A 21 14.65 -16.58 -11.42
C THR A 21 13.27 -17.12 -11.72
N VAL A 22 12.35 -16.24 -12.10
CA VAL A 22 10.99 -16.60 -12.50
C VAL A 22 10.72 -16.02 -13.89
N ALA A 23 10.43 -16.89 -14.84
CA ALA A 23 10.09 -16.52 -16.21
C ALA A 23 8.61 -16.07 -16.32
N ALA A 24 8.27 -15.46 -17.46
CA ALA A 24 6.92 -14.91 -17.70
C ALA A 24 5.81 -15.96 -17.70
N ASP A 25 6.12 -17.20 -18.06
CA ASP A 25 5.20 -18.34 -17.99
C ASP A 25 5.06 -18.92 -16.56
N GLY A 26 5.90 -18.46 -15.62
CA GLY A 26 5.95 -18.93 -14.24
C GLY A 26 6.94 -20.04 -13.96
N THR A 27 7.68 -20.48 -14.97
CA THR A 27 8.78 -21.42 -14.77
C THR A 27 9.82 -20.79 -13.84
N THR A 28 10.20 -21.53 -12.79
CA THR A 28 11.19 -21.10 -11.81
C THR A 28 12.48 -21.88 -12.03
N HIS A 29 13.62 -21.18 -12.00
CA HIS A 29 14.96 -21.77 -12.09
C HIS A 29 15.80 -21.34 -10.90
N GLY A 30 16.61 -22.26 -10.36
CA GLY A 30 17.43 -22.01 -9.18
C GLY A 30 16.79 -22.53 -7.89
N ASP A 31 17.28 -22.06 -6.76
CA ASP A 31 16.82 -22.47 -5.43
C ASP A 31 16.23 -21.26 -4.69
N ASP A 32 14.94 -21.31 -4.39
CA ASP A 32 14.25 -20.33 -3.56
C ASP A 32 14.23 -20.73 -2.08
N GLY A 33 14.74 -21.93 -1.74
CA GLY A 33 14.77 -22.47 -0.39
C GLY A 33 13.40 -22.83 0.18
N ALA A 34 12.34 -22.86 -0.65
CA ALA A 34 10.95 -22.96 -0.20
C ALA A 34 10.08 -23.83 -1.12
N ASP A 35 10.68 -24.75 -1.88
CA ASP A 35 10.02 -25.63 -2.84
C ASP A 35 9.18 -24.87 -3.89
N GLY A 36 9.65 -23.69 -4.31
CA GLY A 36 8.95 -22.83 -5.28
C GLY A 36 7.85 -21.94 -4.68
N ARG A 37 7.56 -22.07 -3.37
CA ARG A 37 6.52 -21.24 -2.72
C ARG A 37 6.93 -19.78 -2.64
N LEU A 38 8.18 -19.49 -2.30
CA LEU A 38 8.67 -18.11 -2.25
C LEU A 38 8.64 -17.50 -3.65
N ALA A 39 9.07 -18.24 -4.68
CA ALA A 39 9.02 -17.77 -6.06
C ALA A 39 7.58 -17.41 -6.50
N ALA A 40 6.60 -18.27 -6.19
CA ALA A 40 5.19 -18.01 -6.51
C ALA A 40 4.61 -16.82 -5.73
N SER A 41 4.87 -16.76 -4.42
CA SER A 41 4.43 -15.67 -3.53
C SER A 41 5.02 -14.32 -3.94
N LEU A 42 6.33 -14.28 -4.23
CA LEU A 42 7.03 -13.08 -4.66
C LEU A 42 6.51 -12.61 -6.03
N ARG A 43 6.29 -13.52 -6.98
CA ARG A 43 5.67 -13.17 -8.27
C ARG A 43 4.29 -12.56 -8.08
N TYR A 44 3.46 -13.14 -7.22
CA TYR A 44 2.14 -12.58 -6.92
C TYR A 44 2.27 -11.18 -6.27
N ALA A 45 3.14 -11.02 -5.29
CA ALA A 45 3.40 -9.75 -4.61
C ALA A 45 3.86 -8.67 -5.62
N CYS A 46 4.83 -8.97 -6.48
CA CYS A 46 5.30 -8.05 -7.52
C CYS A 46 4.19 -7.69 -8.53
N ARG A 47 3.32 -8.64 -8.90
CA ARG A 47 2.19 -8.36 -9.79
C ARG A 47 1.18 -7.41 -9.15
N VAL A 48 0.87 -7.60 -7.87
CA VAL A 48 -0.01 -6.69 -7.12
C VAL A 48 0.65 -5.32 -6.93
N ALA A 49 1.93 -5.30 -6.57
CA ALA A 49 2.70 -4.08 -6.40
C ALA A 49 2.84 -3.28 -7.70
N GLY A 50 2.97 -3.94 -8.86
CA GLY A 50 2.98 -3.27 -10.15
C GLY A 50 1.68 -2.52 -10.46
N GLN A 51 0.53 -2.97 -9.94
CA GLN A 51 -0.74 -2.24 -10.11
C GLN A 51 -0.79 -0.92 -9.33
N LEU A 52 0.07 -0.74 -8.33
CA LEU A 52 0.14 0.50 -7.57
C LEU A 52 0.64 1.67 -8.42
N GLU A 53 1.34 1.42 -9.54
CA GLU A 53 1.79 2.48 -10.45
C GLU A 53 0.62 3.32 -10.97
N PHE A 54 -0.52 2.68 -11.26
CA PHE A 54 -1.71 3.36 -11.80
C PHE A 54 -2.42 4.22 -10.75
N LEU A 55 -2.22 3.92 -9.48
CA LEU A 55 -2.83 4.65 -8.37
C LEU A 55 -1.95 5.79 -7.86
N THR A 56 -0.63 5.59 -7.92
CA THR A 56 0.35 6.48 -7.29
C THR A 56 1.12 7.34 -8.29
N GLY A 57 1.14 6.93 -9.57
CA GLY A 57 2.01 7.54 -10.58
C GLY A 57 3.50 7.26 -10.37
N ALA A 58 3.86 6.25 -9.56
CA ALA A 58 5.25 5.97 -9.19
C ALA A 58 6.12 5.40 -10.34
N GLY A 59 5.53 5.09 -11.50
CA GLY A 59 6.22 4.42 -12.61
C GLY A 59 6.30 2.91 -12.44
N ASP A 60 7.06 2.24 -13.30
CA ASP A 60 7.18 0.77 -13.28
C ASP A 60 7.90 0.32 -11.99
N LEU A 61 7.46 -0.82 -11.43
CA LEU A 61 8.17 -1.48 -10.32
C LEU A 61 9.47 -2.11 -10.86
N GLU A 62 10.60 -1.74 -10.26
CA GLU A 62 11.94 -2.18 -10.67
C GLU A 62 12.58 -3.16 -9.68
N TRP A 63 12.34 -2.96 -8.38
CA TRP A 63 12.86 -3.83 -7.33
C TRP A 63 11.85 -4.08 -6.22
N VAL A 64 11.96 -5.26 -5.62
CA VAL A 64 11.35 -5.58 -4.33
C VAL A 64 12.46 -6.04 -3.40
N SER A 65 12.56 -5.40 -2.23
CA SER A 65 13.45 -5.83 -1.18
C SER A 65 12.72 -5.99 0.15
N THR A 66 13.24 -6.84 1.02
CA THR A 66 12.68 -7.03 2.37
C THR A 66 13.70 -6.70 3.44
N VAL A 67 13.21 -6.12 4.53
CA VAL A 67 13.97 -5.92 5.75
C VAL A 67 13.46 -6.96 6.75
N SER A 68 14.22 -8.02 6.94
CA SER A 68 13.87 -9.12 7.86
C SER A 68 15.08 -9.98 8.16
N SER A 69 14.89 -10.97 9.04
CA SER A 69 15.88 -12.04 9.30
C SER A 69 16.19 -12.88 8.05
N THR A 70 15.29 -12.93 7.07
CA THR A 70 15.55 -13.55 5.75
C THR A 70 15.29 -12.53 4.65
N ALA A 71 16.35 -11.78 4.32
CA ALA A 71 16.29 -10.72 3.32
C ALA A 71 16.12 -11.31 1.92
N VAL A 72 15.15 -10.77 1.19
CA VAL A 72 14.93 -11.07 -0.22
C VAL A 72 15.20 -9.78 -0.97
N THR A 73 16.03 -9.83 -2.01
CA THR A 73 16.19 -8.74 -2.97
C THR A 73 15.91 -9.27 -4.35
N ALA A 74 14.93 -8.70 -5.05
CA ALA A 74 14.50 -9.16 -6.35
C ALA A 74 14.39 -8.02 -7.35
N ARG A 75 15.04 -8.19 -8.50
CA ARG A 75 14.83 -7.35 -9.67
C ARG A 75 13.58 -7.79 -10.39
N VAL A 76 12.70 -6.83 -10.67
CA VAL A 76 11.45 -7.05 -11.37
C VAL A 76 11.61 -6.67 -12.83
N GLY A 77 11.12 -7.54 -13.71
CA GLY A 77 10.97 -7.28 -15.14
C GLY A 77 9.53 -7.50 -15.58
N TRP A 78 9.18 -6.95 -16.74
CA TRP A 78 7.86 -7.06 -17.35
C TRP A 78 8.01 -7.53 -18.80
N SER A 79 7.26 -8.54 -19.19
CA SER A 79 7.15 -8.94 -20.60
C SER A 79 6.29 -7.95 -21.38
N ASP A 80 6.29 -8.05 -22.71
CA ASP A 80 5.40 -7.27 -23.58
C ASP A 80 3.91 -7.50 -23.27
N ALA A 81 3.57 -8.68 -22.74
CA ALA A 81 2.22 -9.01 -22.28
C ALA A 81 1.92 -8.53 -20.84
N ARG A 82 2.82 -7.74 -20.23
CA ARG A 82 2.78 -7.30 -18.83
C ARG A 82 2.77 -8.46 -17.83
N GLU A 83 3.44 -9.55 -18.18
CA GLU A 83 3.72 -10.64 -17.22
C GLU A 83 5.00 -10.36 -16.44
N VAL A 84 4.95 -10.60 -15.13
CA VAL A 84 6.10 -10.40 -14.23
C VAL A 84 7.19 -11.44 -14.48
N THR A 85 8.43 -10.99 -14.59
CA THR A 85 9.65 -11.80 -14.50
C THR A 85 10.50 -11.35 -13.31
N LEU A 86 11.27 -12.26 -12.71
CA LEU A 86 12.05 -11.97 -11.51
C LEU A 86 13.46 -12.54 -11.58
N SER A 87 14.41 -11.83 -10.98
CA SER A 87 15.72 -12.37 -10.58
C SER A 87 15.94 -12.02 -9.11
N ALA A 88 15.98 -13.02 -8.25
CA ALA A 88 15.95 -12.84 -6.80
C ALA A 88 17.16 -13.49 -6.12
N GLU A 89 17.60 -12.84 -5.04
CA GLU A 89 18.60 -13.31 -4.11
C GLU A 89 18.01 -13.34 -2.71
N VAL A 90 18.25 -14.42 -1.99
CA VAL A 90 17.74 -14.68 -0.64
C VAL A 90 18.93 -14.89 0.28
N GLU A 91 19.05 -14.02 1.26
CA GLU A 91 20.10 -14.04 2.27
C GLU A 91 19.48 -14.28 3.65
N THR A 92 19.96 -15.31 4.35
CA THR A 92 19.56 -15.53 5.74
C THR A 92 20.50 -14.76 6.64
N GLY A 93 19.98 -13.70 7.25
CA GLY A 93 20.69 -12.87 8.21
C GLY A 93 20.41 -13.28 9.65
N GLN A 94 21.01 -12.55 10.58
CA GLN A 94 20.64 -12.67 11.98
C GLN A 94 19.33 -11.91 12.24
N ALA A 95 18.45 -12.51 13.02
CA ALA A 95 17.26 -11.82 13.51
C ALA A 95 17.69 -10.56 14.29
N ARG A 96 17.17 -9.41 13.87
CA ARG A 96 17.40 -8.14 14.55
C ARG A 96 16.53 -8.10 15.81
N ALA A 97 17.12 -7.80 16.96
CA ALA A 97 16.34 -7.53 18.16
C ALA A 97 15.51 -6.25 17.94
N PRO A 98 14.17 -6.29 18.15
CA PRO A 98 13.36 -5.09 18.06
C PRO A 98 13.80 -4.08 19.11
N LYS A 99 13.81 -2.80 18.74
CA LYS A 99 14.18 -1.73 19.67
C LYS A 99 13.04 -1.53 20.68
N GLU A 100 13.37 -1.47 21.97
CA GLU A 100 12.39 -1.20 23.03
C GLU A 100 12.08 0.31 23.09
N PHE A 101 10.80 0.65 23.14
CA PHE A 101 10.34 2.04 23.29
C PHE A 101 9.43 2.16 24.50
N THR A 102 9.64 3.22 25.30
CA THR A 102 8.73 3.57 26.40
C THR A 102 7.68 4.56 25.89
N VAL A 103 6.44 4.11 25.76
CA VAL A 103 5.32 4.95 25.32
C VAL A 103 4.74 5.70 26.52
N VAL A 104 4.81 7.03 26.50
CA VAL A 104 4.22 7.88 27.54
C VAL A 104 2.88 8.42 27.04
N GLY A 105 1.75 7.98 27.64
CA GLY A 105 0.42 8.52 27.35
C GLY A 105 -0.51 7.66 26.46
N GLY A 106 -0.37 6.33 26.45
CA GLY A 106 -1.06 5.40 25.54
C GLY A 106 -2.57 5.18 25.71
N ALA A 107 -3.35 6.18 26.15
CA ALA A 107 -4.80 6.05 26.26
C ALA A 107 -5.56 6.38 24.95
N ASP A 108 -4.98 7.22 24.08
CA ASP A 108 -5.65 7.70 22.87
C ASP A 108 -4.98 7.16 21.60
N VAL A 109 -5.67 6.27 20.90
CA VAL A 109 -5.21 5.66 19.64
C VAL A 109 -5.07 6.68 18.52
N HIS A 110 -5.88 7.74 18.48
CA HIS A 110 -5.80 8.77 17.45
C HIS A 110 -4.58 9.66 17.66
N ALA A 111 -4.27 10.02 18.91
CA ALA A 111 -3.04 10.73 19.25
C ALA A 111 -1.80 9.90 18.90
N ALA A 112 -1.81 8.60 19.20
CA ALA A 112 -0.72 7.68 18.86
C ALA A 112 -0.54 7.54 17.34
N LEU A 113 -1.63 7.35 16.59
CA LEU A 113 -1.60 7.30 15.12
C LEU A 113 -1.10 8.63 14.52
N GLY A 114 -1.59 9.77 15.01
CA GLY A 114 -1.12 11.08 14.58
C GLY A 114 0.37 11.30 14.82
N HIS A 115 0.86 10.89 16.00
CA HIS A 115 2.29 10.91 16.33
C HIS A 115 3.10 10.02 15.36
N CYS A 116 2.67 8.78 15.13
CA CYS A 116 3.32 7.86 14.20
C CYS A 116 3.38 8.42 12.77
N MET A 117 2.28 8.98 12.25
CA MET A 117 2.24 9.55 10.89
C MET A 117 3.15 10.77 10.76
N GLN A 118 3.18 11.63 11.79
CA GLN A 118 4.10 12.76 11.82
C GLN A 118 5.56 12.29 11.83
N ARG A 119 5.86 11.26 12.64
CA ARG A 119 7.21 10.70 12.77
C ARG A 119 7.68 10.07 11.46
N VAL A 120 6.86 9.21 10.85
CA VAL A 120 7.11 8.59 9.53
C VAL A 120 7.43 9.67 8.51
N ARG A 121 6.59 10.71 8.42
CA ARG A 121 6.81 11.81 7.47
C ARG A 121 8.13 12.56 7.70
N GLN A 122 8.43 12.90 8.95
CA GLN A 122 9.62 13.71 9.29
C GLN A 122 10.92 12.92 9.08
N MET A 123 10.94 11.66 9.48
CA MET A 123 12.16 10.84 9.49
C MET A 123 12.44 10.17 8.15
N LEU A 124 11.39 9.80 7.42
CA LEU A 124 11.53 9.12 6.13
C LEU A 124 11.34 10.07 4.93
N GLY A 125 11.00 11.34 5.17
CA GLY A 125 10.80 12.33 4.10
C GLY A 125 9.67 11.97 3.14
N THR A 126 8.61 11.30 3.63
CA THR A 126 7.56 10.74 2.78
C THR A 126 6.67 11.81 2.18
N HIS A 127 6.33 11.67 0.92
CA HIS A 127 5.31 12.46 0.22
C HIS A 127 3.94 12.23 0.84
N TRP A 128 3.63 10.96 1.14
CA TRP A 128 2.44 10.57 1.87
C TRP A 128 2.68 9.27 2.65
N SER A 129 1.91 9.07 3.70
CA SER A 129 1.86 7.82 4.47
C SER A 129 0.47 7.59 5.05
N ALA A 130 0.13 6.33 5.30
CA ALA A 130 -1.16 5.96 5.89
C ALA A 130 -1.09 4.63 6.63
N VAL A 131 -2.09 4.41 7.49
CA VAL A 131 -2.37 3.13 8.15
C VAL A 131 -3.74 2.65 7.71
N ILE A 132 -3.78 1.44 7.17
CA ILE A 132 -5.00 0.72 6.83
C ILE A 132 -5.17 -0.45 7.77
N THR A 133 -6.39 -0.60 8.29
CA THR A 133 -6.79 -1.70 9.16
C THR A 133 -7.06 -2.98 8.35
N GLY A 134 -7.12 -4.12 9.02
CA GLY A 134 -7.37 -5.42 8.36
C GLY A 134 -8.75 -5.52 7.72
N ASP A 135 -9.72 -4.72 8.20
CA ASP A 135 -11.06 -4.57 7.59
C ASP A 135 -11.10 -3.52 6.46
N LYS A 136 -9.92 -3.03 6.04
CA LYS A 136 -9.68 -2.15 4.88
C LYS A 136 -10.09 -0.68 5.08
N ARG A 137 -10.18 -0.21 6.32
CA ARG A 137 -10.42 1.22 6.62
C ARG A 137 -9.10 1.97 6.84
N VAL A 138 -8.95 3.15 6.23
CA VAL A 138 -7.82 4.05 6.49
C VAL A 138 -8.12 4.83 7.77
N VAL A 139 -7.30 4.65 8.81
CA VAL A 139 -7.49 5.23 10.14
C VAL A 139 -6.48 6.31 10.49
N ALA A 140 -5.39 6.39 9.72
CA ALA A 140 -4.36 7.41 9.85
C ALA A 140 -3.80 7.74 8.47
N ALA A 141 -3.52 9.02 8.22
CA ALA A 141 -2.84 9.46 7.01
C ALA A 141 -2.07 10.76 7.27
N ALA A 142 -0.85 10.85 6.74
CA ALA A 142 -0.14 12.10 6.57
C ALA A 142 0.02 12.37 5.07
N VAL A 143 -0.76 13.32 4.57
CA VAL A 143 -0.68 13.82 3.19
C VAL A 143 -0.22 15.29 3.17
N PRO A 144 0.25 15.82 2.03
CA PRO A 144 0.55 17.24 1.90
C PRO A 144 -0.71 18.07 2.18
N GLN A 145 -0.55 19.23 2.81
CA GLN A 145 -1.69 20.08 3.22
C GLN A 145 -2.21 20.99 2.11
N SER A 146 -1.50 21.07 0.98
CA SER A 146 -1.82 21.98 -0.11
C SER A 146 -1.44 21.39 -1.47
N GLY A 147 -2.25 21.69 -2.49
CA GLY A 147 -2.08 21.25 -3.87
C GLY A 147 -3.28 20.45 -4.40
N SER A 148 -3.54 20.52 -5.70
CA SER A 148 -4.60 19.73 -6.35
C SER A 148 -4.36 18.22 -6.24
N ALA A 149 -3.10 17.80 -6.16
CA ALA A 149 -2.69 16.41 -5.98
C ALA A 149 -3.10 15.80 -4.63
N VAL A 150 -3.51 16.61 -3.64
CA VAL A 150 -3.89 16.13 -2.30
C VAL A 150 -5.23 15.39 -2.32
N LEU A 151 -6.21 15.88 -3.07
CA LEU A 151 -7.53 15.24 -3.16
C LEU A 151 -7.44 13.91 -3.91
N ASP A 152 -6.68 13.87 -5.01
CA ASP A 152 -6.45 12.67 -5.79
C ASP A 152 -5.68 11.61 -4.98
N ALA A 153 -4.64 12.02 -4.23
CA ALA A 153 -3.89 11.12 -3.36
C ALA A 153 -4.78 10.54 -2.25
N MET A 154 -5.60 11.36 -1.57
CA MET A 154 -6.49 10.90 -0.50
C MET A 154 -7.54 9.91 -0.99
N ALA A 155 -8.06 10.08 -2.20
CA ALA A 155 -9.04 9.16 -2.79
C ALA A 155 -8.41 7.79 -3.13
N ALA A 156 -7.13 7.75 -3.51
CA ALA A 156 -6.42 6.53 -3.85
C ALA A 156 -5.94 5.73 -2.61
N LEU A 157 -5.78 6.37 -1.44
CA LEU A 157 -5.19 5.74 -0.25
C LEU A 157 -5.85 4.41 0.15
N PRO A 158 -7.19 4.26 0.20
CA PRO A 158 -7.79 2.98 0.54
C PRO A 158 -7.42 1.86 -0.43
N GLU A 159 -7.42 2.15 -1.74
CA GLU A 159 -7.12 1.17 -2.78
C GLU A 159 -5.63 0.76 -2.79
N VAL A 160 -4.75 1.73 -2.50
CA VAL A 160 -3.32 1.51 -2.26
C VAL A 160 -3.12 0.63 -1.03
N GLY A 161 -3.81 0.93 0.07
CA GLY A 161 -3.72 0.16 1.31
C GLY A 161 -4.20 -1.28 1.17
N VAL A 162 -5.26 -1.53 0.39
CA VAL A 162 -5.73 -2.90 0.11
C VAL A 162 -4.68 -3.71 -0.65
N ARG A 163 -3.98 -3.08 -1.61
CA ARG A 163 -2.87 -3.74 -2.33
C ARG A 163 -1.65 -3.93 -1.43
N ALA A 164 -1.35 -2.98 -0.56
CA ALA A 164 -0.29 -3.11 0.44
C ALA A 164 -0.55 -4.31 1.38
N LEU A 165 -1.79 -4.47 1.87
CA LEU A 165 -2.20 -5.66 2.63
C LEU A 165 -2.07 -6.96 1.83
N ALA A 166 -2.40 -6.94 0.54
CA ALA A 166 -2.23 -8.10 -0.33
C ALA A 166 -0.76 -8.46 -0.60
N VAL A 167 0.12 -7.47 -0.72
CA VAL A 167 1.59 -7.67 -0.80
C VAL A 167 2.11 -8.32 0.47
N LEU A 168 1.74 -7.80 1.64
CA LEU A 168 2.09 -8.43 2.91
C LEU A 168 1.54 -9.86 2.92
N GLY A 169 0.24 -10.03 2.72
CA GLY A 169 -0.46 -11.32 2.75
C GLY A 169 0.09 -12.40 1.82
N ALA A 170 0.77 -12.01 0.73
CA ALA A 170 1.40 -12.93 -0.20
C ALA A 170 2.72 -13.53 0.33
N LEU A 171 3.46 -12.78 1.14
CA LEU A 171 4.75 -13.17 1.68
C LEU A 171 4.59 -13.83 3.05
N GLU A 172 5.35 -14.90 3.30
CA GLU A 172 5.42 -15.51 4.63
C GLU A 172 6.14 -14.57 5.62
N GLU A 173 5.83 -14.75 6.91
CA GLU A 173 6.33 -13.88 7.99
C GLU A 173 7.84 -13.67 8.01
N PRO A 174 8.71 -14.69 7.79
CA PRO A 174 10.17 -14.50 7.79
C PRO A 174 10.67 -13.51 6.73
N TYR A 175 9.91 -13.30 5.66
CA TYR A 175 10.28 -12.40 4.57
C TYR A 175 9.74 -10.99 4.76
N ARG A 176 8.73 -10.77 5.61
CA ARG A 176 8.08 -9.45 5.79
C ARG A 176 8.13 -8.94 7.23
N GLU A 177 8.91 -9.61 8.07
CA GLU A 177 9.00 -9.41 9.52
C GLU A 177 9.10 -7.93 9.90
N THR A 178 10.00 -7.15 9.27
CA THR A 178 10.03 -5.68 9.48
C THR A 178 9.22 -4.98 8.40
N CYS A 179 9.64 -5.05 7.14
CA CYS A 179 8.92 -4.43 6.05
C CYS A 179 9.31 -4.96 4.67
N VAL A 180 8.51 -4.59 3.68
CA VAL A 180 8.76 -4.74 2.25
C VAL A 180 8.98 -3.34 1.66
N LEU A 181 10.05 -3.19 0.88
CA LEU A 181 10.35 -2.00 0.10
C LEU A 181 10.09 -2.32 -1.37
N LEU A 182 9.33 -1.44 -2.02
CA LEU A 182 8.96 -1.54 -3.43
C LEU A 182 9.58 -0.34 -4.14
N ASP A 183 10.66 -0.56 -4.88
CA ASP A 183 11.33 0.52 -5.61
C ASP A 183 10.74 0.63 -7.02
N TYR A 184 10.16 1.79 -7.28
CA TYR A 184 9.62 2.18 -8.57
C TYR A 184 10.53 3.20 -9.24
N THR A 185 10.31 3.45 -10.53
CA THR A 185 11.07 4.46 -11.31
C THR A 185 11.06 5.86 -10.67
N HIS A 186 10.01 6.25 -9.93
CA HIS A 186 9.87 7.58 -9.33
C HIS A 186 9.85 7.61 -7.80
N GLY A 187 10.25 6.52 -7.14
CA GLY A 187 10.40 6.50 -5.69
C GLY A 187 10.25 5.12 -5.07
N THR A 188 10.35 5.06 -3.75
CA THR A 188 10.22 3.83 -2.98
C THR A 188 8.96 3.87 -2.13
N MET A 189 8.18 2.80 -2.21
CA MET A 189 7.07 2.55 -1.30
C MET A 189 7.47 1.58 -0.20
N LEU A 190 7.26 1.98 1.05
CA LEU A 190 7.32 1.14 2.23
C LEU A 190 5.98 0.46 2.46
N VAL A 191 6.00 -0.83 2.79
CA VAL A 191 4.85 -1.57 3.31
C VAL A 191 5.29 -2.39 4.53
N ALA A 192 4.67 -2.17 5.68
CA ALA A 192 5.02 -2.85 6.93
C ALA A 192 3.77 -3.34 7.67
N ALA A 193 3.82 -4.55 8.21
CA ALA A 193 2.78 -5.06 9.09
C ALA A 193 2.82 -4.34 10.45
N VAL A 194 1.67 -3.96 10.97
CA VAL A 194 1.49 -3.39 12.32
C VAL A 194 0.33 -4.14 12.98
N GLY A 195 0.63 -5.27 13.61
CA GLY A 195 -0.42 -6.24 13.99
C GLY A 195 -1.16 -6.74 12.75
N ASP A 196 -2.49 -6.72 12.78
CA ASP A 196 -3.36 -7.10 11.66
C ASP A 196 -3.57 -5.95 10.63
N HIS A 197 -2.72 -4.94 10.67
CA HIS A 197 -2.85 -3.70 9.89
C HIS A 197 -1.60 -3.47 9.04
N ALA A 198 -1.68 -2.55 8.10
CA ALA A 198 -0.54 -2.16 7.28
C ALA A 198 -0.24 -0.67 7.43
N LEU A 199 1.01 -0.36 7.75
CA LEU A 199 1.63 0.93 7.51
C LEU A 199 2.16 0.94 6.08
N TYR A 200 1.86 1.99 5.32
CA TYR A 200 2.42 2.17 4.00
C TYR A 200 2.75 3.65 3.74
N ALA A 201 3.87 3.89 3.07
CA ALA A 201 4.39 5.23 2.85
C ALA A 201 5.18 5.31 1.55
N PHE A 202 5.23 6.48 0.93
CA PHE A 202 5.95 6.71 -0.32
C PHE A 202 6.91 7.90 -0.20
N ALA A 203 8.14 7.72 -0.65
CA ALA A 203 9.20 8.73 -0.64
C ALA A 203 10.08 8.59 -1.89
N ASP A 204 10.90 9.59 -2.19
CA ASP A 204 11.85 9.49 -3.32
C ASP A 204 12.89 8.37 -3.12
N LYS A 205 13.30 8.16 -1.87
CA LYS A 205 14.23 7.11 -1.47
C LYS A 205 14.05 6.81 0.01
N LEU A 206 14.21 5.54 0.37
CA LEU A 206 14.19 5.11 1.76
C LEU A 206 15.52 4.43 2.13
N ASP A 207 16.03 4.75 3.32
CA ASP A 207 17.16 4.03 3.91
C ASP A 207 16.63 2.82 4.71
N PRO A 208 16.97 1.57 4.35
CA PRO A 208 16.47 0.39 5.04
C PRO A 208 16.76 0.37 6.55
N GLN A 209 17.88 0.95 7.00
CA GLN A 209 18.23 0.99 8.43
C GLN A 209 17.30 1.95 9.18
N VAL A 210 17.10 3.16 8.64
CA VAL A 210 16.19 4.15 9.24
C VAL A 210 14.76 3.63 9.21
N VAL A 211 14.34 3.00 8.11
CA VAL A 211 13.03 2.37 7.99
C VAL A 211 12.80 1.35 9.10
N ALA A 212 13.77 0.46 9.34
CA ALA A 212 13.63 -0.57 10.37
C ALA A 212 13.41 0.02 11.77
N GLU A 213 14.15 1.08 12.11
CA GLU A 213 13.99 1.77 13.39
C GLU A 213 12.62 2.45 13.52
N ILE A 214 12.15 3.12 12.47
CA ILE A 214 10.86 3.81 12.48
C ILE A 214 9.70 2.81 12.53
N VAL A 215 9.79 1.68 11.83
CA VAL A 215 8.77 0.63 11.88
C VAL A 215 8.67 0.02 13.28
N ASP A 216 9.79 -0.24 13.94
CA ASP A 216 9.77 -0.70 15.34
C ASP A 216 9.15 0.32 16.27
N GLU A 217 9.49 1.61 16.10
CA GLU A 217 8.93 2.71 16.89
C GLU A 217 7.41 2.75 16.72
N VAL A 218 6.92 2.72 15.48
CA VAL A 218 5.48 2.72 15.17
C VAL A 218 4.78 1.51 15.78
N ARG A 219 5.36 0.31 15.66
CA ARG A 219 4.82 -0.91 16.25
C ARG A 219 4.75 -0.82 17.77
N ALA A 220 5.81 -0.34 18.42
CA ALA A 220 5.85 -0.20 19.87
C ALA A 220 4.84 0.84 20.38
N VAL A 221 4.68 1.96 19.67
CA VAL A 221 3.71 3.01 20.00
C VAL A 221 2.27 2.52 19.82
N LEU A 222 2.00 1.74 18.77
CA LEU A 222 0.65 1.26 18.46
C LEU A 222 0.28 -0.05 19.15
N ALA A 223 1.24 -0.84 19.66
CA ALA A 223 0.97 -2.12 20.32
C ALA A 223 0.01 -2.06 21.52
N PRO A 224 0.03 -1.03 22.38
CA PRO A 224 -0.94 -0.90 23.47
C PRO A 224 -2.34 -0.47 23.01
N GLY A 225 -2.45 0.12 21.82
CA GLY A 225 -3.69 0.69 21.30
C GLY A 225 -4.51 -0.31 20.47
N ASP A 226 -5.83 -0.21 20.55
CA ASP A 226 -6.73 -0.97 19.67
C ASP A 226 -6.92 -0.19 18.36
N VAL A 227 -5.98 -0.34 17.42
CA VAL A 227 -6.02 0.34 16.11
C VAL A 227 -7.28 -0.05 15.31
N ALA A 228 -7.84 -1.24 15.54
CA ALA A 228 -9.09 -1.66 14.91
C ALA A 228 -10.31 -0.81 15.35
N ARG A 229 -10.24 -0.19 16.54
CA ARG A 229 -11.28 0.74 17.04
C ARG A 229 -11.14 2.17 16.58
N ALA A 230 -10.04 2.53 15.92
CA ALA A 230 -9.87 3.88 15.41
C ALA A 230 -10.96 4.21 14.36
N ASP A 231 -11.46 5.44 14.43
CA ASP A 231 -12.37 5.98 13.42
C ASP A 231 -11.69 6.09 12.06
N THR A 232 -12.45 5.81 11.00
CA THR A 232 -11.99 5.99 9.62
C THR A 232 -11.77 7.48 9.34
N ILE A 233 -10.64 7.85 8.75
CA ILE A 233 -10.48 9.19 8.19
C ILE A 233 -11.44 9.32 7.02
N ALA A 234 -12.30 10.34 7.05
CA ALA A 234 -13.17 10.65 5.92
C ALA A 234 -12.30 11.02 4.70
N THR A 235 -11.94 10.02 3.89
CA THR A 235 -11.25 10.18 2.62
C THR A 235 -12.24 10.70 1.59
N GLY A 236 -12.59 11.98 1.67
CA GLY A 236 -13.13 12.75 0.55
C GLY A 236 -14.44 12.30 -0.10
N GLU A 237 -15.16 11.28 0.39
CA GLU A 237 -16.57 11.11 0.02
C GLU A 237 -17.38 12.12 0.81
N THR A 238 -17.42 13.36 0.28
CA THR A 238 -18.54 14.23 0.57
C THR A 238 -19.76 13.54 -0.03
N ARG A 239 -20.44 12.72 0.77
CA ARG A 239 -21.80 12.32 0.48
C ARG A 239 -22.61 13.61 0.49
N VAL A 240 -22.78 14.21 -0.68
CA VAL A 240 -23.80 15.24 -0.89
C VAL A 240 -25.12 14.54 -0.63
N ASP A 241 -25.63 14.72 0.58
CA ASP A 241 -26.99 14.35 0.90
C ASP A 241 -27.90 15.20 -0.01
N PRO A 242 -28.71 14.63 -0.93
CA PRO A 242 -29.58 15.43 -1.79
C PRO A 242 -30.73 16.09 -1.00
N LEU A 243 -30.79 15.90 0.31
CA LEU A 243 -31.89 16.32 1.17
C LEU A 243 -31.38 17.02 2.44
N GLY A 244 -30.45 17.96 2.27
CA GLY A 244 -30.14 18.97 3.28
C GLY A 244 -31.19 20.07 3.29
N THR A 245 -31.96 20.10 4.36
CA THR A 245 -33.18 20.87 4.59
C THR A 245 -32.97 22.38 4.49
N ASP A 246 -33.88 23.02 3.75
CA ASP A 246 -34.09 24.45 3.62
C ASP A 246 -34.29 25.13 5.00
N PRO A 247 -33.40 26.04 5.45
CA PRO A 247 -33.70 26.85 6.62
C PRO A 247 -34.60 28.01 6.19
N ALA A 248 -35.89 27.84 6.49
CA ALA A 248 -36.89 28.89 6.47
C ALA A 248 -36.38 30.18 7.12
N ALA A 249 -36.08 31.19 6.29
CA ALA A 249 -36.10 32.58 6.70
C ALA A 249 -37.49 33.14 6.38
N ALA A 250 -38.28 33.33 7.44
CA ALA A 250 -39.58 33.95 7.42
C ALA A 250 -39.51 35.39 6.87
N SER A 251 -40.36 35.69 5.89
CA SER A 251 -40.89 37.03 5.64
C SER A 251 -42.29 36.91 5.03
N ALA A 252 -43.27 37.49 5.73
CA ALA A 252 -44.70 37.45 5.43
C ALA A 252 -45.09 38.53 4.36
N PRO A 253 -46.36 38.59 3.90
CA PRO A 253 -46.72 38.81 2.50
C PRO A 253 -46.88 40.28 2.09
N VAL A 254 -46.62 40.58 0.82
CA VAL A 254 -47.09 41.82 0.17
C VAL A 254 -47.70 41.47 -1.19
N SER A 255 -48.91 41.98 -1.39
CA SER A 255 -49.83 41.79 -2.52
C SER A 255 -49.27 42.18 -3.90
N ALA A 256 -49.76 41.46 -4.93
CA ALA A 256 -49.61 41.77 -6.35
C ALA A 256 -50.26 43.12 -6.75
N PRO A 257 -49.89 43.72 -7.90
CA PRO A 257 -50.69 43.40 -9.10
C PRO A 257 -49.93 43.39 -10.46
N ALA A 258 -50.67 42.87 -11.44
CA ALA A 258 -50.67 43.17 -12.87
C ALA A 258 -49.59 42.57 -13.80
N SER A 259 -50.04 41.45 -14.38
CA SER A 259 -49.74 40.85 -15.68
C SER A 259 -49.42 41.84 -16.82
N THR A 260 -48.32 41.59 -17.56
CA THR A 260 -48.24 41.91 -18.99
C THR A 260 -47.38 40.88 -19.76
N ALA A 261 -48.05 40.17 -20.67
CA ALA A 261 -47.64 39.55 -21.95
C ALA A 261 -46.21 38.99 -22.20
N LEU A 262 -46.20 37.72 -22.63
CA LEU A 262 -45.15 37.01 -23.38
C LEU A 262 -44.99 37.56 -24.82
N PRO A 263 -43.86 37.26 -25.50
CA PRO A 263 -43.93 36.11 -26.42
C PRO A 263 -42.76 35.12 -26.28
N ALA A 264 -43.05 33.91 -26.76
CA ALA A 264 -42.25 32.71 -26.70
C ALA A 264 -41.00 32.73 -27.61
N GLN A 265 -39.93 32.07 -27.16
CA GLN A 265 -39.04 31.33 -28.06
C GLN A 265 -38.68 29.96 -27.45
N GLN A 266 -39.01 28.92 -28.22
CA GLN A 266 -38.67 27.53 -27.97
C GLN A 266 -37.33 27.21 -28.67
N ALA A 267 -36.38 26.69 -27.91
CA ALA A 267 -35.31 25.80 -28.38
C ALA A 267 -34.85 25.04 -27.12
N GLY A 268 -34.97 23.72 -26.97
CA GLY A 268 -34.90 22.69 -27.97
C GLY A 268 -33.60 21.90 -27.77
N MET A 269 -33.39 21.28 -26.60
CA MET A 269 -32.39 20.22 -26.45
C MET A 269 -32.88 19.12 -25.51
N ARG A 270 -33.23 17.99 -26.13
CA ARG A 270 -33.58 16.73 -25.47
C ARG A 270 -32.29 15.96 -25.19
N PHE A 271 -32.00 15.68 -23.94
CA PHE A 271 -31.00 14.68 -23.58
C PHE A 271 -31.54 13.29 -23.91
N ARG A 272 -30.82 12.59 -24.79
CA ARG A 272 -31.10 11.24 -25.23
C ARG A 272 -30.67 10.28 -24.12
N ALA A 273 -31.64 9.65 -23.46
CA ALA A 273 -31.39 8.56 -22.52
C ALA A 273 -30.66 7.42 -23.25
N ALA A 274 -29.49 7.05 -22.74
CA ALA A 274 -28.78 5.85 -23.17
C ALA A 274 -29.57 4.62 -22.69
N GLN A 275 -30.00 3.79 -23.64
CA GLN A 275 -30.66 2.53 -23.33
C GLN A 275 -29.66 1.53 -22.71
N PRO A 276 -30.11 0.69 -21.77
CA PRO A 276 -29.29 -0.38 -21.19
C PRO A 276 -29.00 -1.44 -22.25
N ARG A 277 -27.72 -1.78 -22.42
CA ARG A 277 -27.27 -2.87 -23.30
C ARG A 277 -27.58 -4.22 -22.67
N GLU A 278 -28.33 -5.04 -23.39
CA GLU A 278 -28.55 -6.46 -23.05
C GLU A 278 -27.27 -7.30 -23.19
N PRO A 279 -27.13 -8.36 -22.39
CA PRO A 279 -25.97 -9.25 -22.39
C PRO A 279 -25.97 -10.16 -23.63
N ARG A 280 -24.88 -10.12 -24.40
CA ARG A 280 -24.64 -11.04 -25.53
C ARG A 280 -24.25 -12.41 -24.97
N THR A 281 -25.11 -13.41 -25.21
CA THR A 281 -24.80 -14.82 -25.01
C THR A 281 -23.85 -15.30 -26.13
N SER A 282 -22.62 -15.66 -25.77
CA SER A 282 -21.65 -16.25 -26.70
C SER A 282 -21.90 -17.75 -26.81
N ARG A 283 -22.45 -18.14 -27.97
CA ARG A 283 -22.67 -19.51 -28.40
C ARG A 283 -21.36 -20.10 -28.91
N TRP A 284 -20.57 -20.72 -28.03
CA TRP A 284 -19.39 -21.50 -28.45
C TRP A 284 -19.79 -22.90 -28.89
N GLY A 285 -19.47 -23.15 -30.16
CA GLY A 285 -19.79 -24.35 -30.89
C GLY A 285 -18.89 -25.53 -30.52
N ARG A 286 -19.52 -26.69 -30.60
CA ARG A 286 -18.98 -28.04 -30.44
C ARG A 286 -18.45 -28.52 -31.80
N ARG A 287 -17.14 -28.81 -31.90
CA ARG A 287 -16.49 -29.77 -32.83
C ARG A 287 -15.23 -30.25 -32.09
N GLY A 288 -14.92 -31.53 -31.94
CA GLY A 288 -15.18 -32.66 -32.83
C GLY A 288 -13.91 -32.94 -33.61
N GLY A 289 -13.00 -33.68 -32.98
CA GLY A 289 -11.72 -34.20 -33.47
C GLY A 289 -11.16 -35.14 -32.42
#